data_AF-A0A5B9VU06-F1
#
_entry.id   AF-A0A5B9VU06-F1
#
_cell.length_a   1.000
_cell.length_b   1.000
_cell.length_c   1.000
_cell.angle_alpha   90.00
_cell.angle_beta   90.00
_cell.angle_gamma   90.00
#
_symmetry.space_group_name_H-M   'P 1'
#
loop_
_entity.id
_entity.type
_entity.pdbx_description
1 polymer ?
#
loop_
_entity_poly.entity_id
_entity_poly.type
_entity_poly.pdbx_seq_one_letter_code
_entity_poly.pdbx_strand_id
1 'polypeptide(L)'
;MTVRRPDFLASPASSAPASEAPGFLLARFTARKMMRAAAAIGLALGVVQCGRYYLASRQYRGEATFHSELAAFYSAQERDQRHHAELIDYENDAWKRRGDPVPGQIYENPYRTQAGLSARRVEYYLRMGRKYEDAAARPWRPVEPDPLPPGFEG
;
A
#
# COMPACT_ATOMS: atom_id res chain seq x y z
N MET A 1 61.52 -23.93 57.43
CA MET A 1 60.43 -23.33 58.23
C MET A 1 59.14 -24.06 57.88
N THR A 2 58.64 -24.86 58.82
CA THR A 2 57.60 -25.88 58.60
C THR A 2 56.28 -25.34 59.12
N VAL A 3 55.37 -24.99 58.21
CA VAL A 3 54.06 -24.39 58.56
C VAL A 3 53.03 -25.51 58.71
N ARG A 4 52.58 -25.76 59.95
CA ARG A 4 51.50 -26.67 60.33
C ARG A 4 50.17 -26.16 59.75
N ARG A 5 49.48 -27.00 58.94
CA ARG A 5 48.08 -26.81 58.56
C ARG A 5 47.17 -27.17 59.73
N PRO A 6 46.15 -26.35 60.07
CA PRO A 6 45.12 -26.75 61.03
C PRO A 6 44.13 -27.70 60.36
N ASP A 7 43.88 -28.82 61.03
CA ASP A 7 42.84 -29.80 60.72
C ASP A 7 41.46 -29.13 60.86
N PHE A 8 40.82 -28.88 59.73
CA PHE A 8 39.44 -28.41 59.67
C PHE A 8 38.53 -29.59 60.00
N LEU A 9 37.97 -29.58 61.21
CA LEU A 9 36.93 -30.51 61.64
C LEU A 9 35.71 -30.37 60.72
N ALA A 10 35.48 -31.41 59.92
CA ALA A 10 34.29 -31.56 59.12
C ALA A 10 33.07 -31.68 60.05
N SER A 11 32.30 -30.61 60.17
CA SER A 11 30.93 -30.67 60.69
C SER A 11 30.10 -31.56 59.77
N PRO A 12 29.46 -32.63 60.25
CA PRO A 12 28.47 -33.34 59.45
C PRO A 12 27.26 -32.41 59.29
N ALA A 13 27.19 -31.75 58.14
CA ALA A 13 25.99 -31.04 57.73
C ALA A 13 24.86 -32.06 57.69
N SER A 14 23.94 -31.93 58.66
CA SER A 14 22.70 -32.67 58.75
C SER A 14 21.94 -32.52 57.43
N SER A 15 22.02 -33.55 56.59
CA SER A 15 21.22 -33.68 55.39
C SER A 15 19.81 -34.08 55.81
N ALA A 16 19.03 -33.11 56.29
CA ALA A 16 17.58 -33.27 56.33
C ALA A 16 17.13 -33.51 54.88
N PRO A 17 16.39 -34.59 54.59
CA PRO A 17 15.80 -34.76 53.27
C PRO A 17 14.87 -33.56 53.06
N ALA A 18 15.23 -32.69 52.12
CA ALA A 18 14.34 -31.65 51.65
C ALA A 18 13.09 -32.38 51.18
N SER A 19 12.03 -32.25 51.98
CA SER A 19 10.66 -32.61 51.64
C SER A 19 10.32 -31.81 50.39
N GLU A 20 10.62 -32.37 49.22
CA GLU A 20 10.22 -31.83 47.93
C GLU A 20 8.70 -31.87 47.91
N ALA A 21 8.11 -30.72 48.26
CA ALA A 21 6.68 -30.55 48.31
C ALA A 21 6.06 -31.02 46.99
N PRO A 22 5.10 -31.96 47.00
CA PRO A 22 4.48 -32.53 45.79
C PRO A 22 3.76 -31.51 44.88
N GLY A 23 3.69 -30.23 45.27
CA GLY A 23 3.12 -29.14 44.47
C GLY A 23 3.95 -28.73 43.24
N PHE A 24 5.26 -28.99 43.20
CA PHE A 24 6.11 -28.51 42.10
C PHE A 24 5.89 -29.24 40.77
N LEU A 25 5.43 -30.50 40.79
CA LEU A 25 5.15 -31.25 39.56
C LEU A 25 3.82 -30.86 38.91
N LEU A 26 2.79 -30.57 39.71
CA LEU A 26 1.49 -30.06 39.21
C LEU A 26 1.63 -28.68 38.56
N ALA A 27 2.40 -27.77 39.15
CA ALA A 27 2.65 -26.44 38.60
C ALA A 27 3.42 -26.46 37.26
N ARG A 28 4.29 -27.44 37.04
CA ARG A 28 5.05 -27.58 35.78
C ARG A 28 4.17 -28.05 34.62
N PHE A 29 3.16 -28.89 34.88
CA PHE A 29 2.22 -29.34 33.86
C PHE A 29 1.28 -28.23 33.39
N THR A 30 0.84 -27.36 34.30
CA THR A 30 0.01 -26.21 33.95
C THR A 30 0.79 -25.18 33.13
N ALA A 31 2.04 -24.87 33.51
CA ALA A 31 2.91 -23.96 32.77
C ALA A 31 3.14 -24.38 31.31
N ARG A 32 3.40 -25.68 31.05
CA ARG A 32 3.59 -26.20 29.68
C ARG A 32 2.32 -26.07 28.82
N LYS A 33 1.14 -26.31 29.39
CA LYS A 33 -0.14 -26.13 28.70
C LYS A 33 -0.40 -24.65 28.39
N MET A 34 -0.12 -23.76 29.34
CA MET A 34 -0.27 -22.30 29.14
C MET A 34 0.68 -21.78 28.05
N MET A 35 1.93 -22.23 28.03
CA MET A 35 2.89 -21.83 27.00
C MET A 35 2.45 -22.27 25.60
N ARG A 36 1.93 -23.50 25.47
CA ARG A 36 1.36 -23.98 24.19
C ARG A 36 0.13 -23.18 23.76
N ALA A 37 -0.76 -22.86 24.70
CA ALA A 37 -1.92 -22.03 24.43
C ALA A 37 -1.52 -20.62 23.96
N ALA A 38 -0.56 -19.99 24.64
CA ALA A 38 -0.03 -18.69 24.24
C ALA A 38 0.59 -18.71 22.84
N ALA A 39 1.38 -19.75 22.52
CA ALA A 39 1.95 -19.94 21.19
C ALA A 39 0.86 -20.11 20.11
N ALA A 40 -0.17 -20.92 20.40
CA ALA A 40 -1.30 -21.11 19.48
C ALA A 40 -2.09 -19.81 19.24
N ILE A 41 -2.33 -19.02 20.28
CA ILE A 41 -2.97 -17.70 20.17
C ILE A 41 -2.10 -16.75 19.34
N GLY A 42 -0.80 -16.70 19.60
CA GLY A 42 0.14 -15.88 18.83
C GLY A 42 0.14 -16.24 17.34
N LEU A 43 0.15 -17.54 17.01
CA LEU A 43 0.04 -18.03 15.64
C LEU A 43 -1.30 -17.64 15.00
N ALA A 44 -2.42 -17.81 15.72
CA ALA A 44 -3.73 -17.44 15.22
C ALA A 44 -3.83 -15.94 14.90
N LEU A 45 -3.32 -15.08 15.79
CA LEU A 45 -3.27 -13.63 15.55
C LEU A 45 -2.38 -13.28 14.34
N GLY A 46 -1.24 -13.94 14.19
CA GLY A 46 -0.36 -13.79 13.03
C GLY A 46 -1.08 -14.12 11.72
N VAL A 47 -1.80 -15.24 11.67
CA VAL A 47 -2.57 -15.66 10.49
C VAL A 47 -3.67 -14.64 10.15
N VAL A 48 -4.42 -14.17 11.14
CA VAL A 48 -5.46 -13.16 10.93
C VAL A 48 -4.86 -11.87 10.36
N GLN A 49 -3.73 -11.42 10.91
CA GLN A 49 -3.08 -10.20 10.45
C GLN A 49 -2.52 -10.35 9.02
N CYS A 50 -1.90 -11.50 8.70
CA CYS A 50 -1.48 -11.81 7.34
C CYS A 50 -2.66 -11.84 6.35
N GLY A 51 -3.80 -12.42 6.76
CA GLY A 51 -5.02 -12.43 5.96
C GLY A 51 -5.54 -11.01 5.67
N ARG A 52 -5.54 -10.13 6.68
CA ARG A 52 -5.92 -8.72 6.50
C ARG A 52 -5.01 -8.00 5.50
N TYR A 53 -3.69 -8.19 5.61
CA TYR A 53 -2.73 -7.58 4.67
C TYR A 53 -2.85 -8.14 3.25
N TYR A 54 -3.15 -9.43 3.11
CA TYR A 54 -3.40 -10.03 1.80
C TYR A 54 -4.65 -9.42 1.13
N LEU A 55 -5.75 -9.28 1.88
CA LEU A 55 -6.97 -8.67 1.36
C LEU A 55 -6.74 -7.20 0.98
N ALA A 56 -6.06 -6.43 1.83
CA ALA A 56 -5.70 -5.04 1.53
C ALA A 56 -4.81 -4.93 0.28
N SER A 57 -3.78 -5.77 0.15
CA SER A 57 -2.92 -5.82 -1.04
C SER A 57 -3.72 -6.10 -2.31
N ARG A 58 -4.67 -7.05 -2.25
CA ARG A 58 -5.53 -7.38 -3.38
C ARG A 58 -6.45 -6.22 -3.75
N GLN A 59 -7.02 -5.52 -2.78
CA GLN A 59 -7.83 -4.34 -3.03
C GLN A 59 -7.02 -3.24 -3.74
N TYR A 60 -5.83 -2.91 -3.23
CA TYR A 60 -4.97 -1.90 -3.84
C TYR A 60 -4.52 -2.27 -5.26
N ARG A 61 -4.28 -3.55 -5.56
CA ARG A 61 -4.05 -3.98 -6.95
C ARG A 61 -5.25 -3.73 -7.84
N GLY A 62 -6.46 -3.95 -7.34
CA GLY A 62 -7.69 -3.61 -8.07
C GLY A 62 -7.79 -2.13 -8.39
N GLU A 63 -7.50 -1.27 -7.40
CA GLU A 63 -7.48 0.19 -7.57
C GLU A 63 -6.38 0.64 -8.55
N ALA A 64 -5.19 0.05 -8.48
CA ALA A 64 -4.12 0.29 -9.44
C ALA A 64 -4.53 -0.06 -10.88
N THR A 65 -5.12 -1.25 -11.09
CA THR A 65 -5.65 -1.67 -12.39
C THR A 65 -6.71 -0.69 -12.88
N PHE A 66 -7.68 -0.32 -12.04
CA PHE A 66 -8.72 0.63 -12.39
C PHE A 66 -8.15 1.97 -12.86
N HIS A 67 -7.15 2.52 -12.16
CA HIS A 67 -6.49 3.75 -12.59
C HIS A 67 -5.68 3.59 -13.89
N SER A 68 -5.06 2.43 -14.11
CA SER A 68 -4.38 2.15 -15.38
C SER A 68 -5.36 2.11 -16.56
N GLU A 69 -6.56 1.54 -16.35
CA GLU A 69 -7.64 1.51 -17.35
C GLU A 69 -8.17 2.91 -17.63
N LEU A 70 -8.37 3.73 -16.60
CA LEU A 70 -8.75 5.14 -16.77
C LEU A 70 -7.68 5.94 -17.51
N ALA A 71 -6.39 5.73 -17.21
CA ALA A 71 -5.31 6.37 -17.94
C ALA A 71 -5.33 5.98 -19.43
N ALA A 72 -5.57 4.69 -19.74
CA ALA A 72 -5.71 4.22 -21.11
C ALA A 72 -6.93 4.85 -21.80
N PHE A 73 -8.08 4.92 -21.14
CA PHE A 73 -9.28 5.57 -21.66
C PHE A 73 -9.03 7.05 -22.01
N TYR A 74 -8.49 7.83 -21.07
CA TYR A 74 -8.20 9.24 -21.31
C TYR A 74 -7.10 9.46 -22.34
N SER A 75 -6.14 8.53 -22.49
CA SER A 75 -5.13 8.59 -23.55
C SER A 75 -5.73 8.36 -24.96
N ALA A 76 -6.78 7.56 -25.06
CA ALA A 76 -7.52 7.38 -26.31
C ALA A 76 -8.33 8.65 -26.62
N GLN A 77 -9.02 9.19 -25.61
CA GLN A 77 -9.79 10.43 -25.73
C GLN A 77 -8.91 11.64 -26.09
N GLU A 78 -7.74 11.77 -25.49
CA GLU A 78 -6.77 12.82 -25.80
C GLU A 78 -6.34 12.77 -27.27
N ARG A 79 -6.03 11.57 -27.79
CA ARG A 79 -5.64 11.39 -29.19
C ARG A 79 -6.77 11.78 -30.15
N ASP A 80 -7.99 11.37 -29.84
CA ASP A 80 -9.18 11.71 -30.61
C ASP A 80 -9.43 13.23 -30.62
N GLN A 81 -9.34 13.88 -29.46
CA GLN A 81 -9.49 15.34 -29.34
C GLN A 81 -8.39 16.11 -30.06
N ARG A 82 -7.14 15.63 -30.02
CA ARG A 82 -6.05 16.23 -30.81
C ARG A 82 -6.32 16.13 -32.30
N HIS A 83 -6.76 14.97 -32.77
CA HIS A 83 -7.09 14.78 -34.17
C HIS A 83 -8.22 15.71 -34.63
N HIS A 84 -9.29 15.84 -33.84
CA HIS A 84 -10.36 16.80 -34.11
C HIS A 84 -9.88 18.25 -34.10
N ALA A 85 -8.99 18.60 -33.16
CA ALA A 85 -8.40 19.93 -33.11
C ALA A 85 -7.61 20.23 -34.40
N GLU A 86 -6.80 19.29 -34.88
CA GLU A 86 -6.02 19.42 -36.12
C GLU A 86 -6.91 19.61 -37.35
N LEU A 87 -8.04 18.86 -37.45
CA LEU A 87 -8.99 19.01 -38.56
C LEU A 87 -9.62 20.41 -38.59
N ILE A 88 -10.03 20.93 -37.43
CA ILE A 88 -10.60 22.28 -37.33
C ILE A 88 -9.56 23.34 -37.68
N ASP A 89 -8.32 23.19 -37.19
CA ASP A 89 -7.23 24.11 -37.50
C ASP A 89 -6.91 24.11 -39.01
N TYR A 90 -6.89 22.92 -39.62
CA TYR A 90 -6.71 22.76 -41.06
C TYR A 90 -7.83 23.44 -41.87
N GLU A 91 -9.09 23.24 -41.48
CA GLU A 91 -10.23 23.89 -42.13
C GLU A 91 -10.12 25.41 -42.01
N ASN A 92 -9.85 25.92 -40.81
CA ASN A 92 -9.66 27.36 -40.56
C ASN A 92 -8.57 27.96 -41.47
N ASP A 93 -7.45 27.27 -41.62
CA ASP A 93 -6.36 27.71 -42.48
C ASP A 93 -6.70 27.61 -43.97
N ALA A 94 -7.58 26.69 -44.37
CA ALA A 94 -8.11 26.64 -45.73
C ALA A 94 -9.05 27.82 -46.02
N TRP A 95 -9.96 28.17 -45.09
CA TRP A 95 -10.83 29.35 -45.19
C TRP A 95 -10.02 30.64 -45.33
N LYS A 96 -9.02 30.84 -44.45
CA LYS A 96 -8.11 32.00 -44.50
C LYS A 96 -7.40 32.12 -45.84
N ARG A 97 -6.91 31.01 -46.40
CA ARG A 97 -6.23 31.00 -47.71
C ARG A 97 -7.14 31.37 -48.88
N ARG A 98 -8.45 31.08 -48.79
CA ARG A 98 -9.44 31.47 -49.81
C ARG A 98 -9.85 32.94 -49.74
N GLY A 99 -9.56 33.64 -48.64
CA GLY A 99 -10.04 35.01 -48.40
C GLY A 99 -11.52 35.07 -47.99
N ASP A 100 -12.13 33.91 -47.75
CA ASP A 100 -13.50 33.81 -47.27
C ASP A 100 -13.56 34.12 -45.76
N PRO A 101 -14.63 34.77 -45.27
CA PRO A 101 -14.80 34.96 -43.84
C PRO A 101 -14.94 33.61 -43.15
N VAL A 102 -14.11 33.37 -42.12
CA VAL A 102 -14.26 32.19 -41.24
C VAL A 102 -15.62 32.30 -40.55
N PRO A 103 -16.50 31.28 -40.62
CA PRO A 103 -17.80 31.30 -39.95
C PRO A 103 -17.63 31.66 -38.46
N GLY A 104 -18.38 32.66 -38.00
CA GLY A 104 -18.16 33.43 -36.76
C GLY A 104 -18.25 32.68 -35.41
N GLN A 105 -18.14 31.36 -35.37
CA GLN A 105 -18.05 30.56 -34.14
C GLN A 105 -16.69 29.89 -33.91
N ILE A 106 -15.73 29.99 -34.83
CA ILE A 106 -14.45 29.25 -34.72
C ILE A 106 -13.30 30.16 -34.25
N TYR A 107 -13.44 30.79 -33.07
CA TYR A 107 -12.32 31.56 -32.47
C TYR A 107 -11.58 30.82 -31.37
N GLU A 108 -12.20 29.79 -30.77
CA GLU A 108 -11.54 28.96 -29.78
C GLU A 108 -11.83 27.50 -30.12
N ASN A 109 -10.78 26.74 -30.45
CA ASN A 109 -10.89 25.33 -30.77
C ASN A 109 -11.12 24.57 -29.45
N PRO A 110 -12.36 24.16 -29.11
CA PRO A 110 -12.67 23.60 -27.80
C PRO A 110 -11.93 22.28 -27.57
N TYR A 111 -11.61 21.57 -28.66
CA TYR A 111 -10.88 20.31 -28.62
C TYR A 111 -9.44 20.48 -28.17
N ARG A 112 -8.81 21.66 -28.37
CA ARG A 112 -7.47 21.93 -27.81
C ARG A 112 -7.52 21.99 -26.28
N THR A 113 -8.47 22.73 -25.72
CA THR A 113 -8.65 22.83 -24.26
C THR A 113 -9.02 21.47 -23.66
N GLN A 114 -9.90 20.73 -24.32
CA GLN A 114 -10.27 19.38 -23.88
C GLN A 114 -9.10 18.40 -23.97
N ALA A 115 -8.31 18.40 -25.04
CA ALA A 115 -7.12 17.57 -25.17
C ALA A 115 -6.10 17.86 -24.06
N GLY A 116 -5.91 19.14 -23.72
CA GLY A 116 -5.07 19.54 -22.59
C GLY A 116 -5.58 19.02 -21.24
N LEU A 117 -6.90 19.05 -21.02
CA LEU A 117 -7.50 18.48 -19.81
C LEU A 117 -7.36 16.94 -19.76
N SER A 118 -7.57 16.26 -20.88
CA SER A 118 -7.40 14.81 -21.00
C SER A 118 -5.96 14.39 -20.73
N ALA A 119 -4.98 15.12 -21.27
CA ALA A 119 -3.56 14.88 -20.98
C ALA A 119 -3.25 14.97 -19.47
N ARG A 120 -3.76 16.01 -18.78
CA ARG A 120 -3.62 16.13 -17.32
C ARG A 120 -4.28 14.98 -16.57
N ARG A 121 -5.42 14.47 -17.06
CA ARG A 121 -6.10 13.29 -16.48
C ARG A 121 -5.27 12.03 -16.67
N VAL A 122 -4.64 11.82 -17.83
CA VAL A 122 -3.73 10.68 -18.06
C VAL A 122 -2.60 10.70 -17.04
N GLU A 123 -1.91 11.82 -16.88
CA GLU A 123 -0.83 11.96 -15.89
C GLU A 123 -1.30 11.71 -14.46
N TYR A 124 -2.46 12.27 -14.11
CA TYR A 124 -3.11 12.05 -12.83
C TYR A 124 -3.35 10.56 -12.56
N TYR A 125 -4.00 9.84 -13.48
CA TYR A 125 -4.36 8.44 -13.27
C TYR A 125 -3.14 7.51 -13.31
N LEU A 126 -2.12 7.81 -14.12
CA LEU A 126 -0.85 7.09 -14.05
C LEU A 126 -0.16 7.25 -12.69
N ARG A 127 -0.20 8.45 -12.10
CA ARG A 127 0.34 8.69 -10.76
C ARG A 127 -0.47 7.93 -9.69
N MET A 128 -1.80 7.94 -9.79
CA MET A 128 -2.67 7.18 -8.89
C MET A 128 -2.43 5.67 -8.99
N GLY A 129 -2.30 5.13 -10.21
CA GLY A 129 -1.95 3.73 -10.43
C GLY A 129 -0.68 3.33 -9.67
N ARG A 130 0.40 4.10 -9.85
CA ARG A 130 1.67 3.86 -9.14
C ARG A 130 1.53 3.93 -7.61
N LYS A 131 0.80 4.92 -7.09
CA LYS A 131 0.52 5.06 -5.65
C LYS A 131 -0.09 3.76 -5.08
N TYR A 132 -1.03 3.17 -5.80
CA TYR A 132 -1.72 1.96 -5.36
C TYR A 132 -0.92 0.68 -5.61
N GLU A 133 -0.07 0.63 -6.63
CA GLU A 133 0.92 -0.45 -6.78
C GLU A 133 1.89 -0.47 -5.59
N ASP A 134 2.39 0.69 -5.18
CA ASP A 134 3.26 0.83 -4.01
C ASP A 134 2.54 0.44 -2.71
N ALA A 135 1.29 0.86 -2.55
CA ALA A 135 0.45 0.48 -1.42
C ALA A 135 0.19 -1.04 -1.38
N ALA A 136 -0.04 -1.67 -2.55
CA ALA A 136 -0.23 -3.11 -2.65
C ALA A 136 1.01 -3.90 -2.25
N ALA A 137 2.21 -3.37 -2.52
CA ALA A 137 3.48 -3.96 -2.11
C ALA A 137 3.74 -3.83 -0.59
N ARG A 138 3.14 -2.82 0.06
CA ARG A 138 3.34 -2.50 1.48
C ARG A 138 2.00 -2.20 2.18
N PRO A 139 1.08 -3.18 2.28
CA PRO A 139 -0.30 -2.96 2.74
C PRO A 139 -0.42 -2.59 4.22
N TRP A 140 0.68 -2.64 4.99
CA TRP A 140 0.73 -2.19 6.38
C TRP A 140 1.05 -0.69 6.52
N ARG A 141 1.45 -0.01 5.44
CA ARG A 141 1.69 1.44 5.48
C ARG A 141 0.38 2.20 5.28
N PRO A 142 0.15 3.29 6.04
CA PRO A 142 -0.94 4.19 5.75
C PRO A 142 -0.84 4.73 4.32
N VAL A 143 -1.96 4.78 3.62
CA VAL A 143 -2.09 5.38 2.29
C VAL A 143 -2.73 6.75 2.48
N GLU A 144 -2.13 7.78 1.89
CA GLU A 144 -2.69 9.13 1.93
C GLU A 144 -4.04 9.17 1.20
N PRO A 145 -4.96 10.07 1.56
CA PRO A 145 -6.19 10.29 0.81
C PRO A 145 -5.92 10.65 -0.66
N ASP A 146 -6.90 10.38 -1.52
CA ASP A 146 -6.77 10.69 -2.93
C ASP A 146 -6.97 12.19 -3.18
N PRO A 147 -6.09 12.82 -4.00
CA PRO A 147 -6.34 14.18 -4.45
C PRO A 147 -7.57 14.23 -5.38
N LEU A 148 -8.12 15.42 -5.61
CA LEU A 148 -9.19 15.58 -6.58
C LEU A 148 -8.66 15.41 -8.02
N PRO A 149 -9.45 14.81 -8.93
CA PRO A 149 -9.09 14.73 -10.34
C PRO A 149 -9.11 16.12 -11.00
N PRO A 150 -8.26 16.37 -12.01
CA PRO A 150 -8.21 17.66 -12.69
C PRO A 150 -9.53 17.96 -13.44
N GLY A 151 -9.98 19.21 -13.32
CA GLY A 151 -11.24 19.70 -13.88
C GLY A 151 -12.44 19.56 -12.95
N PHE A 152 -12.24 19.20 -11.68
CA PHE A 152 -13.26 19.16 -10.63
C PHE A 152 -13.02 20.21 -9.54
N GLU A 153 -12.29 21.27 -9.87
CA GLU A 153 -12.14 22.44 -9.00
C GLU A 153 -13.50 23.17 -8.97
N GLY A 154 -14.17 23.13 -7.83
CA GLY A 154 -15.43 23.84 -7.57
C GLY A 154 -15.21 25.20 -6.93
#